data_AF-I0X7A0-F1
#
_entry.id   AF-I0X7A0-F1
#
_cell.length_a   1.000
_cell.length_b   1.000
_cell.length_c   1.000
_cell.angle_alpha   90.00
_cell.angle_beta   90.00
_cell.angle_gamma   90.00
#
_symmetry.space_group_name_H-M   'P 1'
#
loop_
_entity.id
_entity.type
_entity.pdbx_description
1 polymer ?
#
loop_
_entity_poly.entity_id
_entity_poly.type
_entity_poly.pdbx_seq_one_letter_code
_entity_poly.pdbx_strand_id
1 'polypeptide(L)'
;MKTNRVVIVQCRLSSTRLPQKALKMLGGKPVLAWVLASMHKVNADRYFVATDSDSYDSLKPICEENSFECFKGDLNDVLKRFCDLLRTIDCKTVIRATADNPFCFTKLPKSLQRILNTEISLV
;
A
#
# COMPACT_ATOMS: atom_id res chain seq x y z
N MET A 1 -8.14 6.90 19.16
CA MET A 1 -7.36 8.16 19.07
C MET A 1 -6.77 8.25 17.67
N LYS A 2 -6.82 9.42 17.02
CA LYS A 2 -6.23 9.66 15.71
C LYS A 2 -4.71 9.46 15.78
N THR A 3 -4.15 8.71 14.85
CA THR A 3 -2.72 8.33 14.83
C THR A 3 -1.86 9.27 13.98
N ASN A 4 -2.48 10.11 13.15
CA ASN A 4 -1.89 10.92 12.08
C ASN A 4 -1.01 10.10 11.13
N ARG A 5 -1.36 8.83 10.94
CA ARG A 5 -0.66 7.87 10.10
C ARG A 5 -1.52 7.44 8.93
N VAL A 6 -0.88 7.19 7.80
CA VAL A 6 -1.50 6.61 6.62
C VAL A 6 -0.67 5.45 6.13
N VAL A 7 -1.34 4.41 5.64
CA VAL A 7 -0.70 3.29 4.95
C VAL A 7 -0.94 3.43 3.46
N ILE A 8 0.11 3.34 2.66
CA ILE A 8 0.03 3.41 1.21
C ILE A 8 0.72 2.20 0.60
N VAL A 9 -0.06 1.34 -0.04
CA VAL A 9 0.43 0.19 -0.81
C VAL A 9 0.58 0.60 -2.27
N GLN A 10 1.81 0.59 -2.77
CA GLN A 10 2.07 0.82 -4.18
C GLN A 10 1.72 -0.42 -5.00
N CYS A 11 0.90 -0.27 -6.04
CA CYS A 11 0.56 -1.35 -6.96
C CYS A 11 0.55 -0.89 -8.43
N ARG A 12 1.09 -1.72 -9.32
CA ARG A 12 0.93 -1.61 -10.78
C ARG A 12 0.87 -2.99 -11.41
N LEU A 13 0.12 -3.14 -12.50
CA LEU A 13 -0.02 -4.41 -13.22
C LEU A 13 1.03 -4.62 -14.31
N SER A 14 1.69 -3.54 -14.75
CA SER A 14 2.69 -3.47 -15.83
C SER A 14 4.08 -4.05 -15.49
N SER A 15 4.14 -5.05 -14.62
CA SER A 15 5.39 -5.75 -14.28
C SER A 15 5.92 -6.56 -15.47
N THR A 16 7.19 -6.36 -15.85
CA THR A 16 7.83 -7.08 -16.97
C THR A 16 8.34 -8.47 -16.60
N ARG A 17 8.79 -8.67 -15.35
CA ARG A 17 9.32 -9.96 -14.88
C ARG A 17 8.21 -10.97 -14.59
N LEU A 18 7.12 -10.50 -13.98
CA LEU A 18 5.92 -11.30 -13.72
C LEU A 18 4.68 -10.41 -13.96
N PRO A 19 4.11 -10.43 -15.17
CA PRO A 19 2.95 -9.62 -15.53
C PRO A 19 1.77 -9.89 -14.60
N GLN A 20 1.08 -8.80 -14.22
CA GLN A 20 -0.10 -8.84 -13.37
C GLN A 20 0.11 -9.60 -12.04
N LYS A 21 1.34 -9.62 -11.49
CA LYS A 21 1.69 -10.34 -10.25
C LYS A 21 0.69 -10.09 -9.10
N ALA A 22 0.23 -8.86 -8.93
CA ALA A 22 -0.71 -8.46 -7.89
C ALA A 22 -2.09 -9.17 -7.99
N LEU A 23 -2.51 -9.55 -9.21
CA LEU A 23 -3.77 -10.26 -9.47
C LEU A 23 -3.63 -11.78 -9.44
N LYS A 24 -2.39 -12.31 -9.48
CA LYS A 24 -2.19 -13.76 -9.46
C LYS A 24 -2.71 -14.35 -8.16
N MET A 25 -3.32 -15.53 -8.26
CA MET A 25 -3.88 -16.23 -7.12
C MET A 25 -2.77 -16.91 -6.30
N LEU A 26 -2.79 -16.68 -5.00
CA LEU A 26 -1.96 -17.35 -4.00
C LEU A 26 -2.89 -17.87 -2.92
N GLY A 27 -2.98 -19.19 -2.71
CA GLY A 27 -3.83 -19.76 -1.65
C GLY A 27 -5.30 -19.31 -1.69
N GLY A 28 -5.89 -19.17 -2.88
CA GLY A 28 -7.30 -18.79 -3.05
C GLY A 28 -7.62 -17.29 -3.02
N LYS A 29 -6.63 -16.41 -2.90
CA LYS A 29 -6.81 -14.94 -2.99
C LYS A 29 -5.77 -14.30 -3.90
N PRO A 30 -6.06 -13.16 -4.55
CA PRO A 30 -5.04 -12.38 -5.25
C PRO A 30 -3.88 -12.00 -4.32
N VAL A 31 -2.64 -11.95 -4.84
CA VAL A 31 -1.45 -11.52 -4.08
C VAL A 31 -1.69 -10.17 -3.40
N LEU A 32 -2.34 -9.21 -4.08
CA LEU A 32 -2.68 -7.92 -3.49
C LEU A 32 -3.53 -8.06 -2.23
N ALA A 33 -4.56 -8.92 -2.25
CA ALA A 33 -5.45 -9.10 -1.10
C ALA A 33 -4.69 -9.58 0.14
N TRP A 34 -3.66 -10.43 -0.02
CA TRP A 34 -2.78 -10.81 1.10
C TRP A 34 -2.00 -9.63 1.66
N VAL A 35 -1.45 -8.79 0.79
CA VAL A 35 -0.72 -7.58 1.21
C VAL A 35 -1.65 -6.63 1.97
N LEU A 36 -2.85 -6.36 1.43
CA LEU A 36 -3.82 -5.47 2.06
C LEU A 36 -4.27 -6.00 3.42
N ALA A 37 -4.60 -7.29 3.51
CA ALA A 37 -4.96 -7.92 4.78
C ALA A 37 -3.83 -7.89 5.81
N SER A 38 -2.57 -7.99 5.38
CA SER A 38 -1.44 -7.81 6.29
C SER A 38 -1.34 -6.36 6.75
N MET A 39 -1.33 -5.41 5.81
CA MET A 39 -1.18 -3.98 6.07
C MET A 39 -2.31 -3.37 6.90
N HIS A 40 -3.52 -3.92 6.82
CA HIS A 40 -4.64 -3.49 7.66
C HIS A 40 -4.41 -3.75 9.16
N LYS A 41 -3.47 -4.63 9.52
CA LYS A 41 -3.05 -4.84 10.92
C LYS A 41 -2.19 -3.71 11.48
N VAL A 42 -1.68 -2.82 10.62
CA VAL A 42 -0.93 -1.63 11.04
C VAL A 42 -1.93 -0.57 11.49
N ASN A 43 -1.75 -0.01 12.69
CA ASN A 43 -2.62 1.02 13.23
C ASN A 43 -2.40 2.37 12.50
N ALA A 44 -3.35 2.75 11.65
CA ALA A 44 -3.34 3.97 10.85
C ALA A 44 -4.76 4.53 10.70
N ASP A 45 -4.87 5.82 10.34
CA ASP A 45 -6.17 6.48 10.17
C ASP A 45 -6.78 6.24 8.79
N ARG A 46 -5.93 6.04 7.78
CA ARG A 46 -6.35 5.78 6.39
C ARG A 46 -5.44 4.80 5.67
N TYR A 47 -6.01 4.11 4.70
CA TYR A 47 -5.39 3.02 3.95
C TYR A 47 -5.61 3.23 2.46
N PHE A 48 -4.53 3.30 1.69
CA PHE A 48 -4.57 3.57 0.26
C PHE A 48 -3.83 2.52 -0.55
N VAL A 49 -4.34 2.24 -1.76
CA VAL A 49 -3.57 1.64 -2.84
C VAL A 49 -3.26 2.73 -3.86
N ALA A 50 -1.99 3.08 -4.01
CA ALA A 50 -1.54 4.04 -5.01
C ALA A 50 -1.18 3.31 -6.31
N THR A 51 -1.97 3.52 -7.37
CA THR A 51 -1.83 2.83 -8.65
C THR A 51 -1.83 3.77 -9.85
N ASP A 52 -1.43 3.25 -11.00
CA ASP A 52 -1.48 3.95 -12.28
C ASP A 52 -2.84 3.83 -12.97
N SER A 53 -3.04 4.62 -14.03
CA SER A 53 -4.33 4.69 -14.72
C SER A 53 -4.76 3.37 -15.36
N ASP A 54 -3.82 2.65 -15.97
CA ASP A 54 -4.11 1.39 -16.67
C ASP A 54 -4.44 0.25 -15.70
N SER A 55 -3.91 0.32 -14.48
CA SER A 55 -4.13 -0.67 -13.43
C SER A 55 -5.38 -0.40 -12.58
N TYR A 56 -5.88 0.84 -12.58
CA TYR A 56 -6.88 1.31 -11.61
C TYR A 56 -8.15 0.46 -11.57
N ASP A 57 -8.82 0.28 -12.72
CA ASP A 57 -10.12 -0.40 -12.77
C ASP A 57 -10.02 -1.88 -12.37
N SER A 58 -8.88 -2.52 -12.66
CA SER A 58 -8.62 -3.90 -12.27
C SER A 58 -8.32 -4.07 -10.78
N LEU A 59 -7.74 -3.05 -10.14
CA LEU A 59 -7.33 -3.12 -8.74
C LEU A 59 -8.41 -2.59 -7.78
N LYS A 60 -9.25 -1.65 -8.24
CA LYS A 60 -10.26 -0.99 -7.41
C LYS A 60 -11.17 -1.97 -6.65
N PRO A 61 -11.73 -3.04 -7.25
CA PRO A 61 -12.58 -3.99 -6.52
C PRO A 61 -11.84 -4.66 -5.36
N ILE A 62 -10.59 -5.08 -5.57
CA ILE A 62 -9.75 -5.72 -4.54
C ILE A 62 -9.46 -4.72 -3.41
N CYS A 63 -9.25 -3.44 -3.74
CA CYS A 63 -9.04 -2.40 -2.74
C CYS A 63 -10.28 -2.22 -1.86
N GLU A 64 -11.45 -2.08 -2.47
CA GLU A 64 -12.74 -1.88 -1.78
C GLU A 64 -13.09 -3.07 -0.87
N GLU A 65 -12.95 -4.30 -1.38
CA GLU A 65 -13.15 -5.53 -0.60
C GLU A 65 -12.25 -5.63 0.64
N ASN A 66 -11.08 -5.00 0.61
CA ASN A 66 -10.12 -5.00 1.71
C ASN A 66 -10.11 -3.70 2.52
N SER A 67 -11.09 -2.80 2.31
CA SER A 67 -11.20 -1.51 3.01
C SER A 67 -10.00 -0.58 2.77
N PHE A 68 -9.50 -0.55 1.53
CA PHE A 68 -8.50 0.40 1.05
C PHE A 68 -9.11 1.31 -0.01
N GLU A 69 -8.73 2.59 0.04
CA GLU A 69 -9.07 3.55 -1.00
C GLU A 69 -8.10 3.42 -2.18
N CYS A 70 -8.62 3.26 -3.39
CA CYS A 70 -7.77 3.20 -4.58
C CYS A 70 -7.50 4.62 -5.10
N PHE A 71 -6.24 5.01 -5.18
CA PHE A 71 -5.81 6.30 -5.70
C PHE A 71 -5.08 6.13 -7.04
N LYS A 72 -5.57 6.86 -8.05
CA LYS A 72 -5.02 6.87 -9.40
C LYS A 72 -4.03 8.02 -9.57
N GLY A 73 -2.81 7.72 -10.00
CA GLY A 73 -1.78 8.72 -10.29
C GLY A 73 -0.96 8.39 -11.53
N ASP A 74 0.20 9.03 -11.64
CA ASP A 74 1.10 8.87 -12.78
C ASP A 74 1.64 7.43 -12.90
N LEU A 75 1.69 6.93 -14.14
CA LEU A 75 2.18 5.59 -14.47
C LEU A 75 3.67 5.43 -14.18
N ASN A 76 4.46 6.41 -14.61
CA ASN A 76 5.92 6.34 -14.61
C ASN A 76 6.52 7.03 -13.38
N ASP A 77 5.88 8.09 -12.89
CA ASP A 77 6.35 8.82 -11.73
C ASP A 77 5.68 8.34 -10.44
N VAL A 78 6.31 7.34 -9.84
CA VAL A 78 5.91 6.79 -8.54
C VAL A 78 5.94 7.85 -7.46
N LEU A 79 6.99 8.67 -7.40
CA LEU A 79 7.15 9.68 -6.35
C LEU A 79 6.04 10.72 -6.46
N LYS A 80 5.81 11.24 -7.67
CA LYS A 80 4.73 12.20 -7.93
C LYS A 80 3.37 11.65 -7.52
N ARG A 81 3.06 10.39 -7.83
CA ARG A 81 1.81 9.75 -7.40
C ARG A 81 1.64 9.73 -5.88
N PHE A 82 2.70 9.47 -5.12
CA PHE A 82 2.66 9.59 -3.67
C PHE A 82 2.46 11.05 -3.23
N CYS A 83 3.21 11.99 -3.79
CA CYS A 83 3.06 13.41 -3.47
C CYS A 83 1.65 13.93 -3.76
N ASP A 84 1.07 13.56 -4.89
CA ASP A 84 -0.29 13.96 -5.27
C ASP A 84 -1.32 13.41 -4.28
N LEU A 85 -1.20 12.13 -3.89
CA LEU A 85 -2.06 11.55 -2.86
C LEU A 85 -1.89 12.28 -1.52
N LEU A 86 -0.65 12.53 -1.10
CA LEU A 86 -0.35 13.17 0.18
C LEU A 86 -0.81 14.64 0.24
N ARG A 87 -0.98 15.33 -0.90
CA ARG A 87 -1.60 16.66 -0.94
C ARG A 87 -3.09 16.64 -0.68
N THR A 88 -3.76 15.50 -0.82
CA THR A 88 -5.21 15.36 -0.60
C THR A 88 -5.58 15.02 0.85
N ILE A 89 -4.59 14.75 1.70
CA ILE A 89 -4.80 14.25 3.06
C ILE A 89 -3.87 14.93 4.06
N ASP A 90 -4.36 15.11 5.28
CA ASP A 90 -3.54 15.56 6.40
C ASP A 90 -2.97 14.33 7.14
N CYS A 91 -1.66 14.14 7.05
CA CYS A 91 -0.95 13.09 7.77
C CYS A 91 0.46 13.54 8.14
N LYS A 92 0.97 13.03 9.27
CA LYS A 92 2.36 13.22 9.68
C LYS A 92 3.24 12.05 9.25
N THR A 93 2.69 10.85 9.17
CA THR A 93 3.49 9.65 8.95
C THR A 93 2.90 8.79 7.84
N VAL A 94 3.76 8.41 6.90
CA VAL A 94 3.42 7.54 5.77
C VAL A 94 4.12 6.20 5.93
N ILE A 95 3.34 5.14 6.03
CA ILE A 95 3.81 3.76 5.98
C ILE A 95 3.63 3.26 4.55
N ARG A 96 4.74 3.11 3.84
CA ARG A 96 4.78 2.54 2.49
C ARG A 96 4.88 1.01 2.55
N ALA A 97 4.28 0.35 1.55
CA ALA A 97 4.55 -1.05 1.23
C ALA A 97 4.37 -1.30 -0.28
N THR A 98 4.90 -2.41 -0.80
CA THR A 98 4.69 -2.85 -2.18
C THR A 98 3.65 -3.98 -2.26
N ALA A 99 2.84 -3.97 -3.32
CA ALA A 99 1.77 -4.96 -3.55
C ALA A 99 2.25 -6.37 -3.91
N ASP A 100 3.54 -6.65 -3.80
CA ASP A 100 4.17 -7.85 -4.32
C ASP A 100 4.90 -8.67 -3.25
N ASN A 101 4.74 -8.28 -1.98
CA ASN A 101 5.27 -8.93 -0.78
C ASN A 101 4.13 -9.44 0.14
N PRO A 102 3.47 -10.56 -0.21
CA PRO A 102 2.29 -11.05 0.53
C PRO A 102 2.58 -11.51 1.96
N PHE A 103 3.86 -11.67 2.33
CA PHE A 103 4.30 -12.12 3.65
C PHE A 103 4.91 -10.98 4.49
N CYS A 104 4.55 -9.72 4.20
CA CYS A 104 4.98 -8.57 4.99
C CYS A 104 4.64 -8.75 6.48
N PHE A 105 5.66 -8.63 7.33
CA PHE A 105 5.50 -8.60 8.79
C PHE A 105 5.11 -7.19 9.24
N THR A 106 3.97 -7.07 9.93
CA THR A 106 3.47 -5.78 10.43
C THR A 106 3.89 -5.46 11.86
N LYS A 107 4.49 -6.42 12.57
CA LYS A 107 5.09 -6.19 13.88
C LYS A 107 6.58 -5.92 13.72
N LEU A 108 6.97 -4.68 13.95
CA LEU A 108 8.38 -4.31 14.06
C LEU A 108 9.01 -4.93 15.31
N PRO A 109 10.21 -5.53 15.21
CA PRO A 109 11.01 -5.88 16.37
C PRO A 109 11.18 -4.69 17.32
N LYS A 110 11.14 -4.93 18.64
CA LYS A 110 11.26 -3.87 19.67
C LYS A 110 12.51 -2.99 19.50
N SER A 111 13.60 -3.56 18.99
CA SER A 111 14.85 -2.84 18.68
C SER A 111 14.66 -1.76 17.61
N LEU A 112 13.85 -2.03 16.57
CA LEU A 112 13.56 -1.09 15.50
C LEU A 112 12.49 -0.07 15.90
N GLN A 113 11.57 -0.43 16.81
CA GLN A 113 10.58 0.53 17.35
C GLN A 113 11.25 1.73 18.03
N ARG A 114 12.41 1.51 18.66
CA ARG A 114 13.18 2.55 19.36
C ARG A 114 13.93 3.51 18.43
N ILE A 115 14.31 3.04 17.24
CA ILE A 115 14.92 3.88 16.20
C ILE A 115 13.86 4.76 15.53
N LEU A 116 12.62 4.26 15.44
CA LEU A 116 11.54 4.84 14.66
C LEU A 116 10.56 5.70 15.50
N ASN A 117 11.07 6.43 16.51
CA ASN A 117 10.28 7.36 17.35
C ASN A 117 9.58 8.49 16.54
N THR A 118 9.76 8.55 15.23
CA THR A 118 8.83 9.15 14.25
C THR A 118 9.10 8.55 12.86
N GLU A 119 8.04 8.50 12.05
CA GLU A 119 7.98 8.32 10.58
C GLU A 119 8.67 7.08 9.98
N ILE A 120 7.87 6.04 9.69
CA ILE A 120 8.34 4.81 9.08
C ILE A 120 7.85 4.69 7.64
N SER A 121 8.74 4.93 6.69
CA SER A 121 8.68 4.25 5.38
C SER A 121 9.40 2.91 5.51
N LEU A 122 8.68 1.81 5.33
CA LEU A 122 9.28 0.49 5.07
C LEU A 122 9.09 0.16 3.58
N VAL A 123 10.05 -0.62 3.08
CA VAL A 123 10.43 -0.78 1.67
C VAL A 123 9.31 -1.31 0.80
#